data_AF-A0A938ZVH3-F1
#
_entry.id   AF-A0A938ZVH3-F1
#
_cell.length_a   1.000
_cell.length_b   1.000
_cell.length_c   1.000
_cell.angle_alpha   90.00
_cell.angle_beta   90.00
_cell.angle_gamma   90.00
#
_symmetry.space_group_name_H-M   'P 1'
#
loop_
_entity.id
_entity.type
_entity.pdbx_description
1 polymer ?
#
loop_
_entity_poly.entity_id
_entity_poly.type
_entity_poly.pdbx_seq_one_letter_code
_entity_poly.pdbx_strand_id
1 'polypeptide(L)'
;MTNQKISLVELIQIFAQYRHNIIVNIKHLQEHYQRTGIKRVRGVRNENGELLQPWLRTEYIDNAEYVGMGEFQFNRNTATINMLVKRKVKLAKFEDQTPTLEVAGLLVNDLNTFNNYTLVSDGKINVKSLQVKISSKKVFDLLKVKGILDTEEFDFRAEYTIQLDNLPLVGANSRYSSIDGLFNELAEIKVLTSIICAHLKKESDVFIEAQLDEFKKHYLSKNIYINFPTTNEYADINEALVNGTIDSRFSYKIDIGSQDILNLNKFPSANRFLNRIYRLYDKETGEIIMKPSFEMAFNQNLAVRQRLLSSRTKITKVDELMKPIFDDFLGLEQNGIVGRILKKVGADSLAQLLPDKQAGKQISKEEMVTALTAANKKLEQYVENIYQDKISPLVFYIGSTGLLPNKIEAKAMSADEAAAKYPNLQFSKYEQEGTFFAVGDSIISIYTKTEFYSKLTSVCIDS
;
A
#
# COMPACT_ATOMS: atom_id res chain seq x y z
N MET A 1 -4.12 -10.45 41.73
CA MET A 1 -3.84 -10.78 40.32
C MET A 1 -3.68 -9.48 39.58
N THR A 2 -2.47 -9.14 39.15
CA THR A 2 -2.21 -7.92 38.37
C THR A 2 -2.97 -8.01 37.06
N ASN A 3 -3.97 -7.14 36.88
CA ASN A 3 -4.74 -7.06 35.64
C ASN A 3 -3.76 -6.62 34.54
N GLN A 4 -3.24 -7.56 33.75
CA GLN A 4 -2.34 -7.23 32.65
C GLN A 4 -3.16 -6.44 31.63
N LYS A 5 -2.96 -5.12 31.61
CA LYS A 5 -3.50 -4.24 30.57
C LYS A 5 -3.10 -4.79 29.21
N ILE A 6 -4.06 -4.87 28.30
CA ILE A 6 -3.81 -5.30 26.92
C ILE A 6 -2.85 -4.33 26.22
N SER A 7 -2.17 -4.81 25.19
CA SER A 7 -1.39 -3.94 24.32
C SER A 7 -2.28 -3.08 23.40
N LEU A 8 -1.71 -2.01 22.84
CA LEU A 8 -2.38 -1.21 21.83
C LEU A 8 -2.71 -2.05 20.60
N VAL A 9 -1.81 -2.95 20.17
CA VAL A 9 -2.09 -3.88 19.06
C VAL A 9 -3.33 -4.73 19.32
N GLU A 10 -3.48 -5.28 20.53
CA GLU A 10 -4.68 -6.03 20.93
C GLU A 10 -5.93 -5.15 20.93
N LEU A 11 -5.84 -3.90 21.41
CA LEU A 11 -6.96 -2.97 21.35
C LEU A 11 -7.38 -2.66 19.90
N ILE A 12 -6.42 -2.44 19.01
CA ILE A 12 -6.66 -2.19 17.59
C ILE A 12 -7.33 -3.40 16.92
N GLN A 13 -6.95 -4.63 17.30
CA GLN A 13 -7.63 -5.84 16.82
C GLN A 13 -9.09 -5.90 17.29
N ILE A 14 -9.37 -5.52 18.55
CA ILE A 14 -10.74 -5.40 19.06
C ILE A 14 -11.51 -4.36 18.25
N PHE A 15 -10.93 -3.18 18.01
CA PHE A 15 -11.59 -2.15 17.19
C PHE A 15 -11.86 -2.62 15.77
N ALA A 16 -10.92 -3.30 15.13
CA ALA A 16 -11.09 -3.83 13.78
C ALA A 16 -12.23 -4.87 13.73
N GLN A 17 -12.28 -5.78 14.71
CA GLN A 17 -13.31 -6.82 14.80
C GLN A 17 -14.71 -6.24 15.05
N TYR A 18 -14.81 -5.21 15.91
CA TYR A 18 -16.08 -4.65 16.36
C TYR A 18 -16.41 -3.28 15.77
N ARG A 19 -15.73 -2.85 14.70
CA ARG A 19 -15.83 -1.51 14.10
C ARG A 19 -17.26 -1.03 13.82
N HIS A 20 -18.17 -1.95 13.47
CA HIS A 20 -19.58 -1.61 13.18
C HIS A 20 -20.40 -1.26 14.43
N ASN A 21 -19.85 -1.46 15.62
CA ASN A 21 -20.47 -1.14 16.90
C ASN A 21 -19.81 0.05 17.61
N ILE A 22 -18.86 0.72 16.95
CA ILE A 22 -18.10 1.83 17.51
C ILE A 22 -18.10 2.97 16.49
N ILE A 23 -18.45 4.16 16.93
CA ILE A 23 -18.30 5.39 16.13
C ILE A 23 -17.33 6.33 16.84
N VAL A 24 -16.52 7.06 16.08
CA VAL A 24 -15.47 7.95 16.57
C VAL A 24 -15.87 9.41 16.37
N ASN A 25 -15.61 10.27 17.35
CA ASN A 25 -15.75 11.71 17.21
C ASN A 25 -14.65 12.23 16.26
N ILE A 26 -15.04 12.65 15.05
CA ILE A 26 -14.08 13.03 14.01
C ILE A 26 -13.41 14.38 14.31
N LYS A 27 -14.11 15.30 14.98
CA LYS A 27 -13.56 16.61 15.35
C LYS A 27 -12.46 16.44 16.39
N HIS A 28 -12.74 15.69 17.45
CA HIS A 28 -11.74 15.37 18.48
C HIS A 28 -10.51 14.68 17.86
N LEU A 29 -10.72 13.69 16.97
CA LEU A 29 -9.62 13.03 16.28
C LEU A 29 -8.77 14.03 15.47
N GLN A 30 -9.39 14.95 14.74
CA GLN A 30 -8.69 15.95 13.93
C GLN A 30 -7.91 16.97 14.77
N GLU A 31 -8.50 17.43 15.88
CA GLU A 31 -7.87 18.39 16.80
C GLU A 31 -6.64 17.82 17.51
N HIS A 32 -6.65 16.52 17.79
CA HIS A 32 -5.58 15.82 18.52
C HIS A 32 -4.63 15.04 17.60
N TYR A 33 -4.79 15.15 16.28
CA TYR A 33 -3.95 14.48 15.30
C TYR A 33 -2.85 15.39 14.77
N GLN A 34 -1.60 14.94 14.90
CA GLN A 34 -0.46 15.56 14.23
C GLN A 34 -0.19 14.87 12.89
N ARG A 35 -0.11 15.65 11.81
CA ARG A 35 0.22 15.11 10.48
C ARG A 35 1.65 14.57 10.49
N THR A 36 1.83 13.37 9.92
CA THR A 36 3.11 12.64 9.89
C THR A 36 3.83 12.72 8.55
N GLY A 37 3.34 13.57 7.64
CA GLY A 37 3.93 13.82 6.31
C GLY A 37 3.70 15.27 5.88
N ILE A 38 4.31 15.66 4.76
CA ILE A 38 4.15 17.02 4.20
C ILE A 38 2.70 17.22 3.75
N LYS A 39 2.09 18.35 4.12
CA LYS A 39 0.74 18.73 3.67
C LYS A 39 0.71 18.86 2.14
N ARG A 40 -0.28 18.20 1.54
CA ARG A 40 -0.58 18.26 0.11
C ARG A 40 -1.85 19.07 -0.08
N VAL A 41 -1.85 19.94 -1.09
CA VAL A 41 -3.00 20.75 -1.49
C VAL A 41 -3.52 20.26 -2.85
N ARG A 42 -4.81 20.44 -3.11
CA ARG A 42 -5.44 20.05 -4.38
C ARG A 42 -5.03 21.01 -5.48
N GLY A 43 -4.65 20.47 -6.63
CA GLY A 43 -4.20 21.22 -7.81
C GLY A 43 -2.80 20.86 -8.28
N VAL A 44 -2.37 21.56 -9.33
CA VAL A 44 -1.03 21.47 -9.92
C VAL A 44 -0.47 22.88 -10.02
N ARG A 45 0.84 23.06 -9.80
CA ARG A 45 1.47 24.37 -10.01
C ARG A 45 1.78 24.59 -11.49
N ASN A 46 1.47 25.76 -12.01
CA ASN A 46 1.88 26.16 -13.37
C ASN A 46 3.37 26.51 -13.43
N GLU A 47 3.86 26.90 -14.62
CA GLU A 47 5.26 27.30 -14.83
C GLU A 47 5.68 28.50 -13.97
N ASN A 48 4.73 29.34 -13.56
CA ASN A 48 4.94 30.50 -12.67
C ASN A 48 4.87 30.13 -11.18
N GLY A 49 4.61 28.86 -10.84
CA GLY A 49 4.47 28.37 -9.47
C GLY A 49 3.10 28.58 -8.84
N GLU A 50 2.13 29.14 -9.56
CA GLU A 50 0.77 29.39 -9.07
C GLU A 50 -0.05 28.09 -9.03
N LEU A 51 -0.86 27.92 -7.98
CA LEU A 51 -1.67 26.71 -7.80
C LEU A 51 -2.93 26.76 -8.67
N LEU A 52 -2.97 25.94 -9.72
CA LEU A 52 -4.17 25.69 -10.51
C LEU A 52 -5.03 24.64 -9.80
N GLN A 53 -6.17 25.10 -9.26
CA GLN A 53 -7.10 24.22 -8.57
C GLN A 53 -7.91 23.37 -9.56
N PRO A 54 -8.35 22.17 -9.16
CA PRO A 54 -9.27 21.38 -9.96
C PRO A 54 -10.60 22.11 -10.16
N TRP A 55 -11.25 21.91 -11.31
CA TRP A 55 -12.56 22.54 -11.59
C TRP A 55 -13.72 21.94 -10.78
N LEU A 56 -13.47 20.80 -10.12
CA LEU A 56 -14.38 20.12 -9.19
C LEU A 56 -13.81 20.10 -7.76
N ARG A 57 -14.71 20.03 -6.79
CA ARG A 57 -14.43 19.80 -5.37
C ARG A 57 -15.34 18.72 -4.81
N THR A 58 -15.06 18.32 -3.57
CA THR A 58 -15.89 17.37 -2.81
C THR A 58 -16.57 18.08 -1.67
N GLU A 59 -17.83 17.77 -1.45
CA GLU A 59 -18.60 18.24 -0.30
C GLU A 59 -19.12 17.03 0.48
N TYR A 60 -19.01 17.05 1.81
CA TYR A 60 -19.60 16.00 2.63
C TYR A 60 -21.12 16.03 2.51
N ILE A 61 -21.72 14.84 2.42
CA ILE A 61 -23.19 14.71 2.36
C ILE A 61 -23.80 14.92 3.74
N ASP A 62 -23.07 14.54 4.78
CA ASP A 62 -23.46 14.74 6.17
C ASP A 62 -22.53 15.74 6.88
N ASN A 63 -23.10 16.45 7.86
CA ASN A 63 -22.34 17.22 8.84
C ASN A 63 -22.15 16.41 10.14
N ALA A 64 -22.04 15.08 10.02
CA ALA A 64 -21.98 14.20 11.17
C ALA A 64 -20.68 14.40 11.96
N GLU A 65 -20.82 14.62 13.26
CA GLU A 65 -19.68 14.71 14.19
C GLU A 65 -19.08 13.33 14.47
N TYR A 66 -19.89 12.28 14.39
CA TYR A 66 -19.44 10.91 14.57
C TYR A 66 -19.45 10.16 13.26
N VAL A 67 -18.39 9.40 13.03
CA VAL A 67 -18.23 8.54 11.86
C VAL A 67 -17.98 7.10 12.30
N GLY A 68 -18.28 6.13 11.45
CA GLY A 68 -17.97 4.73 11.72
C GLY A 68 -16.49 4.53 12.03
N MET A 69 -16.18 3.62 12.97
CA MET A 69 -14.80 3.23 13.23
C MET A 69 -14.14 2.76 11.92
N GLY A 70 -12.99 3.33 11.65
CA GLY A 70 -12.23 3.10 10.41
C GLY A 70 -11.63 1.71 10.32
N GLU A 71 -10.96 1.47 9.20
CA GLU A 71 -10.14 0.28 9.01
C GLU A 71 -8.71 0.53 9.46
N PHE A 72 -8.11 -0.44 10.13
CA PHE A 72 -6.75 -0.32 10.63
C PHE A 72 -5.77 -1.01 9.71
N GLN A 73 -4.65 -0.34 9.41
CA GLN A 73 -3.61 -0.87 8.55
C GLN A 73 -2.26 -0.71 9.23
N PHE A 74 -1.60 -1.85 9.47
CA PHE A 74 -0.20 -1.87 9.86
C PHE A 74 0.67 -1.65 8.64
N ASN A 75 1.64 -0.75 8.76
CA ASN A 75 2.59 -0.52 7.69
C ASN A 75 3.51 -1.74 7.50
N ARG A 76 3.85 -2.02 6.24
CA ARG A 76 4.62 -3.21 5.85
C ARG A 76 6.10 -3.14 6.22
N ASN A 77 6.66 -1.95 6.45
CA ASN A 77 8.09 -1.78 6.75
C ASN A 77 8.42 -0.67 7.77
N THR A 78 7.43 -0.13 8.48
CA THR A 78 7.64 0.80 9.61
C THR A 78 6.72 0.44 10.76
N ALA A 79 7.06 0.82 11.99
CA ALA A 79 6.18 0.66 13.14
C ALA A 79 5.06 1.72 13.16
N THR A 80 4.20 1.68 12.14
CA THR A 80 3.14 2.64 11.91
C THR A 80 1.79 1.94 11.84
N ILE A 81 0.80 2.46 12.56
CA ILE A 81 -0.60 2.03 12.50
C ILE A 81 -1.43 3.19 11.98
N ASN A 82 -2.14 2.94 10.89
CA ASN A 82 -3.03 3.87 10.24
C ASN A 82 -4.49 3.49 10.50
N MET A 83 -5.36 4.48 10.64
CA MET A 83 -6.80 4.35 10.72
C MET A 83 -7.43 5.08 9.52
N LEU A 84 -8.01 4.29 8.62
CA LEU A 84 -8.68 4.77 7.42
C LEU A 84 -10.16 5.04 7.71
N VAL A 85 -10.52 6.31 7.80
CA VAL A 85 -11.91 6.77 7.98
C VAL A 85 -12.56 6.99 6.62
N LYS A 86 -13.71 6.36 6.41
CA LYS A 86 -14.52 6.48 5.18
C LYS A 86 -15.70 7.40 5.43
N ARG A 87 -15.92 8.38 4.54
CA ARG A 87 -17.08 9.29 4.57
C ARG A 87 -17.71 9.43 3.19
N LYS A 88 -18.97 9.82 3.16
CA LYS A 88 -19.69 10.08 1.91
C LYS A 88 -19.56 11.53 1.47
N VAL A 89 -19.30 11.72 0.19
CA VAL A 89 -19.15 13.03 -0.46
C VAL A 89 -19.87 13.05 -1.80
N LYS A 90 -20.28 14.25 -2.21
CA LYS A 90 -20.73 14.54 -3.58
C LYS A 90 -19.69 15.41 -4.29
N LEU A 91 -19.67 15.35 -5.62
CA LEU A 91 -18.89 16.27 -6.44
C LEU A 91 -19.68 17.56 -6.69
N ALA A 92 -18.99 18.69 -6.66
CA ALA A 92 -19.54 19.99 -7.00
C ALA A 92 -18.52 20.80 -7.80
N LYS A 93 -18.97 21.68 -8.69
CA LYS A 93 -18.11 22.63 -9.38
C LYS A 93 -17.47 23.60 -8.39
N PHE A 94 -16.21 23.94 -8.61
CA PHE A 94 -15.49 24.83 -7.72
C PHE A 94 -16.04 26.28 -7.76
N GLU A 95 -16.41 26.75 -8.95
CA GLU A 95 -16.82 28.15 -9.21
C GLU A 95 -18.15 28.53 -8.57
N ASP A 96 -19.18 27.71 -8.73
CA ASP A 96 -20.57 28.02 -8.38
C ASP A 96 -21.18 27.02 -7.38
N GLN A 97 -20.40 26.02 -6.93
CA GLN A 97 -20.84 24.97 -6.01
C GLN A 97 -21.97 24.09 -6.58
N THR A 98 -22.22 24.15 -7.89
CA THR A 98 -23.27 23.35 -8.52
C THR A 98 -22.93 21.86 -8.40
N PRO A 99 -23.80 21.02 -7.83
CA PRO A 99 -23.55 19.58 -7.71
C PRO A 99 -23.42 18.91 -9.08
N THR A 100 -22.44 18.03 -9.21
CA THR A 100 -22.37 17.06 -10.31
C THR A 100 -23.11 15.81 -9.85
N LEU A 101 -24.21 15.49 -10.52
CA LEU A 101 -25.06 14.35 -10.14
C LEU A 101 -24.65 13.05 -10.84
N GLU A 102 -24.21 13.15 -12.09
CA GLU A 102 -23.90 12.01 -12.94
C GLU A 102 -22.61 12.27 -13.74
N VAL A 103 -21.80 11.22 -13.92
CA VAL A 103 -20.68 11.18 -14.86
C VAL A 103 -20.75 9.88 -15.64
N ALA A 104 -20.88 9.96 -16.96
CA ALA A 104 -20.87 8.83 -17.88
C ALA A 104 -21.82 7.67 -17.50
N GLY A 105 -23.05 7.99 -17.08
CA GLY A 105 -24.05 6.99 -16.65
C GLY A 105 -23.94 6.56 -15.18
N LEU A 106 -22.98 7.09 -14.40
CA LEU A 106 -22.84 6.79 -12.98
C LEU A 106 -23.27 7.97 -12.11
N LEU A 107 -24.08 7.69 -11.10
CA LEU A 107 -24.38 8.66 -10.05
C LEU A 107 -23.11 8.92 -9.21
N VAL A 108 -22.72 10.19 -9.10
CA VAL A 108 -21.52 10.65 -8.38
C VAL A 108 -21.86 11.56 -7.18
N ASN A 109 -23.11 11.52 -6.75
CA ASN A 109 -23.63 12.24 -5.61
C ASN A 109 -23.48 11.48 -4.27
N ASP A 110 -22.94 10.25 -4.27
CA ASP A 110 -22.70 9.42 -3.08
C ASP A 110 -21.35 8.66 -3.12
N LEU A 111 -20.29 9.39 -3.48
CA LEU A 111 -18.94 8.86 -3.55
C LEU A 111 -18.30 8.69 -2.17
N ASN A 112 -17.27 7.85 -2.10
CA ASN A 112 -16.48 7.67 -0.89
C ASN A 112 -15.24 8.57 -0.93
N THR A 113 -15.02 9.32 0.15
CA THR A 113 -13.71 9.88 0.48
C THR A 113 -13.09 9.09 1.62
N PHE A 114 -11.76 9.01 1.61
CA PHE A 114 -10.98 8.27 2.58
C PHE A 114 -9.95 9.20 3.21
N ASN A 115 -10.00 9.34 4.53
CA ASN A 115 -9.05 10.11 5.31
C ASN A 115 -8.22 9.15 6.17
N ASN A 116 -6.90 9.20 6.01
CA ASN A 116 -5.99 8.33 6.73
C ASN A 116 -5.38 9.06 7.94
N TYR A 117 -5.61 8.52 9.13
CA TYR A 117 -5.08 9.05 10.40
C TYR A 117 -4.03 8.10 10.96
N THR A 118 -2.79 8.57 11.06
CA THR A 118 -1.71 7.80 11.70
C THR A 118 -1.92 7.80 13.22
N LEU A 119 -2.26 6.65 13.81
CA LEU A 119 -2.42 6.50 15.26
C LEU A 119 -1.09 6.25 15.96
N VAL A 120 -0.25 5.42 15.36
CA VAL A 120 1.14 5.16 15.78
C VAL A 120 2.04 5.48 14.62
N SER A 121 3.13 6.22 14.86
CA SER A 121 4.06 6.67 13.85
C SER A 121 5.48 6.33 14.27
N ASP A 122 6.15 5.46 13.50
CA ASP A 122 7.53 5.01 13.77
C ASP A 122 7.74 4.58 15.25
N GLY A 123 6.81 3.79 15.80
CA GLY A 123 6.88 3.27 17.17
C GLY A 123 6.51 4.29 18.26
N LYS A 124 5.86 5.41 17.90
CA LYS A 124 5.40 6.43 18.84
C LYS A 124 3.92 6.72 18.68
N ILE A 125 3.22 6.87 19.80
CA ILE A 125 1.80 7.28 19.81
C ILE A 125 1.67 8.68 19.21
N ASN A 126 0.85 8.81 18.17
CA ASN A 126 0.57 10.08 17.49
C ASN A 126 -0.81 10.63 17.86
N VAL A 127 -1.79 9.75 18.08
CA VAL A 127 -3.12 10.10 18.63
C VAL A 127 -3.20 9.51 20.03
N LYS A 128 -3.25 10.36 21.05
CA LYS A 128 -3.20 9.93 22.45
C LYS A 128 -4.50 9.32 22.95
N SER A 129 -5.64 9.80 22.46
CA SER A 129 -6.94 9.32 22.87
C SER A 129 -7.96 9.35 21.74
N LEU A 130 -8.97 8.50 21.84
CA LEU A 130 -10.13 8.49 20.96
C LEU A 130 -11.40 8.68 21.78
N GLN A 131 -12.21 9.65 21.38
CA GLN A 131 -13.58 9.78 21.85
C GLN A 131 -14.49 8.92 20.98
N VAL A 132 -15.23 8.01 21.60
CA VAL A 132 -16.08 7.04 20.90
C VAL A 132 -17.44 6.89 21.54
N LYS A 133 -18.43 6.47 20.75
CA LYS A 133 -19.69 5.91 21.24
C LYS A 133 -19.75 4.43 20.89
N ILE A 134 -20.28 3.64 21.80
CA ILE A 134 -20.36 2.18 21.68
C ILE A 134 -21.84 1.79 21.66
N SER A 135 -22.29 1.15 20.59
CA SER A 135 -23.69 0.74 20.44
C SER A 135 -23.98 -0.66 21.00
N SER A 136 -22.95 -1.44 21.32
CA SER A 136 -23.07 -2.84 21.74
C SER A 136 -22.59 -3.04 23.18
N LYS A 137 -23.51 -3.50 24.05
CA LYS A 137 -23.18 -3.89 25.43
C LYS A 137 -22.07 -4.94 25.49
N LYS A 138 -22.06 -5.90 24.56
CA LYS A 138 -21.01 -6.93 24.49
C LYS A 138 -19.62 -6.33 24.28
N VAL A 139 -19.52 -5.31 23.43
CA VAL A 139 -18.25 -4.61 23.15
C VAL A 139 -17.83 -3.76 24.34
N PHE A 140 -18.79 -3.08 24.97
CA PHE A 140 -18.57 -2.33 26.20
C PHE A 140 -18.02 -3.23 27.32
N ASP A 141 -18.69 -4.35 27.61
CA ASP A 141 -18.29 -5.30 28.65
C ASP A 141 -16.89 -5.87 28.36
N LEU A 142 -16.57 -6.16 27.09
CA LEU A 142 -15.24 -6.59 26.68
C LEU A 142 -14.17 -5.53 26.97
N LEU A 143 -14.38 -4.29 26.54
CA LEU A 143 -13.42 -3.20 26.75
C LEU A 143 -13.26 -2.90 28.26
N LYS A 144 -14.34 -2.97 29.03
CA LYS A 144 -14.32 -2.85 30.50
C LYS A 144 -13.49 -3.95 31.16
N VAL A 145 -13.74 -5.22 30.82
CA VAL A 145 -12.97 -6.37 31.34
C VAL A 145 -11.48 -6.26 31.00
N LYS A 146 -11.15 -5.69 29.83
CA LYS A 146 -9.76 -5.42 29.42
C LYS A 146 -9.14 -4.18 30.08
N GLY A 147 -9.87 -3.47 30.95
CA GLY A 147 -9.39 -2.29 31.65
C GLY A 147 -9.19 -1.07 30.75
N ILE A 148 -9.95 -0.98 29.65
CA ILE A 148 -9.93 0.13 28.70
C ILE A 148 -10.97 1.20 29.05
N LEU A 149 -12.07 0.80 29.70
CA LEU A 149 -13.13 1.69 30.15
C LEU A 149 -13.18 1.69 31.68
N ASP A 150 -13.24 2.88 32.27
CA ASP A 150 -13.26 3.09 33.72
C ASP A 150 -14.70 3.28 34.27
N THR A 151 -15.72 3.11 33.44
CA THR A 151 -17.14 3.29 33.83
C THR A 151 -17.84 1.96 34.13
N GLU A 152 -18.79 1.99 35.07
CA GLU A 152 -19.51 0.80 35.49
C GLU A 152 -20.69 0.44 34.59
N GLU A 153 -21.41 1.43 34.08
CA GLU A 153 -22.68 1.24 33.37
C GLU A 153 -22.55 1.47 31.86
N PHE A 154 -23.22 0.61 31.10
CA PHE A 154 -23.34 0.76 29.65
C PHE A 154 -24.44 1.78 29.31
N ASP A 155 -24.08 2.81 28.56
CA ASP A 155 -24.99 3.80 27.97
C ASP A 155 -24.60 4.06 26.52
N PHE A 156 -25.49 3.72 25.60
CA PHE A 156 -25.27 3.91 24.16
C PHE A 156 -25.27 5.39 23.74
N ARG A 157 -25.73 6.31 24.60
CA ARG A 157 -25.70 7.76 24.37
C ARG A 157 -24.41 8.40 24.89
N ALA A 158 -23.76 7.77 25.86
CA ALA A 158 -22.55 8.28 26.47
C ALA A 158 -21.38 8.26 25.48
N GLU A 159 -20.54 9.28 25.60
CA GLU A 159 -19.23 9.32 24.96
C GLU A 159 -18.17 8.79 25.93
N TYR A 160 -17.33 7.89 25.42
CA TYR A 160 -16.25 7.27 26.17
C TYR A 160 -14.92 7.74 25.62
N THR A 161 -13.98 8.10 26.52
CA THR A 161 -12.61 8.43 26.14
C THR A 161 -11.72 7.22 26.32
N ILE A 162 -11.12 6.73 25.24
CA ILE A 162 -10.16 5.63 25.25
C ILE A 162 -8.75 6.19 25.16
N GLN A 163 -7.94 6.00 26.21
CA GLN A 163 -6.55 6.44 26.27
C GLN A 163 -5.63 5.41 25.59
N LEU A 164 -4.95 5.82 24.52
CA LEU A 164 -4.03 4.99 23.74
C LEU A 164 -2.58 5.09 24.25
N ASP A 165 -2.19 6.24 24.79
CA ASP A 165 -0.85 6.51 25.31
C ASP A 165 -0.53 5.81 26.64
N ASN A 166 -1.55 5.30 27.33
CA ASN A 166 -1.43 4.51 28.55
C ASN A 166 -1.25 3.00 28.32
N LEU A 167 -1.17 2.56 27.06
CA LEU A 167 -1.04 1.15 26.69
C LEU A 167 0.37 0.84 26.17
N PRO A 168 0.94 -0.33 26.51
CA PRO A 168 2.15 -0.78 25.84
C PRO A 168 1.84 -1.01 24.36
N LEU A 169 2.72 -0.57 23.44
CA LEU A 169 2.48 -0.72 22.00
C LEU A 169 2.34 -2.19 21.60
N VAL A 170 3.19 -3.05 22.17
CA VAL A 170 3.24 -4.48 21.91
C VAL A 170 3.20 -5.28 23.21
N GLY A 171 2.63 -6.47 23.17
CA GLY A 171 2.61 -7.38 24.31
C GLY A 171 3.98 -8.00 24.58
N ALA A 172 4.35 -8.15 25.85
CA ALA A 172 5.67 -8.67 26.27
C ALA A 172 5.95 -10.12 25.81
N ASN A 173 4.92 -10.92 25.56
CA ASN A 173 5.04 -12.34 25.17
C ASN A 173 4.53 -12.61 23.75
N SER A 174 4.60 -11.61 22.87
CA SER A 174 4.13 -11.74 21.49
C SER A 174 4.89 -12.85 20.75
N ARG A 175 4.16 -13.71 20.05
CA ARG A 175 4.72 -14.79 19.22
C ARG A 175 4.60 -14.37 17.76
N TYR A 176 5.69 -14.53 17.02
CA TYR A 176 5.76 -14.21 15.60
C TYR A 176 5.93 -15.48 14.78
N SER A 177 5.30 -15.49 13.61
CA SER A 177 5.45 -16.56 12.63
C SER A 177 6.86 -16.57 12.06
N SER A 178 7.31 -17.72 11.55
CA SER A 178 8.55 -17.75 10.75
C SER A 178 8.38 -16.93 9.48
N ILE A 179 9.47 -16.26 9.09
CA ILE A 179 9.57 -15.49 7.85
C ILE A 179 10.26 -16.27 6.72
N ASP A 180 10.71 -17.50 6.99
CA ASP A 180 11.43 -18.32 6.03
C ASP A 180 10.60 -18.57 4.76
N GLY A 181 11.24 -18.44 3.60
CA GLY A 181 10.63 -18.64 2.28
C GLY A 181 9.59 -17.59 1.87
N LEU A 182 9.12 -16.73 2.78
CA LEU A 182 8.08 -15.73 2.48
C LEU A 182 8.55 -14.71 1.45
N PHE A 183 9.83 -14.34 1.47
CA PHE A 183 10.35 -13.37 0.52
C PHE A 183 10.22 -13.84 -0.93
N ASN A 184 10.66 -15.06 -1.23
CA ASN A 184 10.61 -15.60 -2.60
C ASN A 184 9.17 -15.71 -3.09
N GLU A 185 8.26 -16.16 -2.23
CA GLU A 185 6.83 -16.21 -2.53
C GLU A 185 6.24 -14.83 -2.84
N LEU A 186 6.55 -13.83 -2.00
CA LEU A 186 6.09 -12.45 -2.22
C LEU A 186 6.74 -11.83 -3.47
N ALA A 187 7.99 -12.17 -3.77
CA ALA A 187 8.69 -11.71 -4.96
C ALA A 187 8.06 -12.27 -6.23
N GLU A 188 7.80 -13.57 -6.29
CA GLU A 188 7.11 -14.22 -7.41
C GLU A 188 5.74 -13.58 -7.68
N ILE A 189 4.93 -13.41 -6.63
CA ILE A 189 3.61 -12.78 -6.74
C ILE A 189 3.75 -11.31 -7.17
N LYS A 190 4.68 -10.54 -6.59
CA LYS A 190 4.91 -9.14 -6.97
C LYS A 190 5.24 -9.02 -8.45
N VAL A 191 6.09 -9.90 -8.99
CA VAL A 191 6.46 -9.89 -10.40
C VAL A 191 5.22 -10.13 -11.27
N LEU A 192 4.43 -11.17 -10.97
CA LEU A 192 3.22 -11.48 -11.71
C LEU A 192 2.17 -10.34 -11.61
N THR A 193 1.91 -9.83 -10.41
CA THR A 193 1.05 -8.65 -10.18
C THR A 193 1.55 -7.45 -10.99
N SER A 194 2.86 -7.20 -11.04
CA SER A 194 3.39 -6.10 -11.84
C SER A 194 3.14 -6.28 -13.35
N ILE A 195 3.18 -7.50 -13.87
CA ILE A 195 2.86 -7.80 -15.28
C ILE A 195 1.36 -7.57 -15.54
N ILE A 196 0.51 -8.09 -14.66
CA ILE A 196 -0.96 -7.97 -14.77
C ILE A 196 -1.38 -6.49 -14.68
N CYS A 197 -0.90 -5.74 -13.70
CA CYS A 197 -1.17 -4.31 -13.56
C CYS A 197 -0.70 -3.50 -14.78
N ALA A 198 0.40 -3.89 -15.42
CA ALA A 198 0.89 -3.23 -16.62
C ALA A 198 -0.04 -3.45 -17.82
N HIS A 199 -0.71 -4.61 -17.93
CA HIS A 199 -1.76 -4.84 -18.92
C HIS A 199 -3.03 -4.05 -18.58
N LEU A 200 -3.46 -4.09 -17.31
CA LEU A 200 -4.73 -3.50 -16.89
C LEU A 200 -4.71 -1.96 -16.79
N LYS A 201 -3.61 -1.29 -17.13
CA LYS A 201 -3.42 0.14 -16.85
C LYS A 201 -4.51 1.03 -17.45
N LYS A 202 -4.96 0.72 -18.67
CA LYS A 202 -6.05 1.44 -19.37
C LYS A 202 -7.30 0.58 -19.59
N GLU A 203 -7.30 -0.63 -19.04
CA GLU A 203 -8.36 -1.60 -19.25
C GLU A 203 -9.26 -1.68 -18.01
N SER A 204 -10.54 -1.96 -18.28
CA SER A 204 -11.56 -2.26 -17.28
C SER A 204 -12.43 -3.39 -17.79
N ASP A 205 -12.81 -4.28 -16.88
CA ASP A 205 -13.82 -5.33 -17.06
C ASP A 205 -15.25 -4.81 -16.85
N VAL A 206 -15.41 -3.55 -16.42
CA VAL A 206 -16.70 -2.94 -16.08
C VAL A 206 -17.06 -1.79 -17.01
N PHE A 207 -16.08 -0.98 -17.40
CA PHE A 207 -16.30 0.27 -18.14
C PHE A 207 -15.63 0.25 -19.50
N ILE A 208 -16.30 0.85 -20.49
CA ILE A 208 -15.71 1.07 -21.82
C ILE A 208 -14.72 2.25 -21.80
N GLU A 209 -13.83 2.33 -22.79
CA GLU A 209 -12.81 3.38 -22.90
C GLU A 209 -13.39 4.80 -22.83
N ALA A 210 -14.50 5.05 -23.53
CA ALA A 210 -15.17 6.35 -23.52
C ALA A 210 -15.66 6.77 -22.11
N GLN A 211 -16.09 5.82 -21.28
CA GLN A 211 -16.46 6.10 -19.88
C GLN A 211 -15.22 6.38 -19.03
N LEU A 212 -14.13 5.63 -19.22
CA LEU A 212 -12.88 5.83 -18.49
C LEU A 212 -12.24 7.21 -18.79
N ASP A 213 -12.30 7.65 -20.05
CA ASP A 213 -11.87 8.99 -20.44
C ASP A 213 -12.71 10.07 -19.75
N GLU A 214 -14.02 9.88 -19.66
CA GLU A 214 -14.92 10.81 -18.99
C GLU A 214 -14.71 10.85 -17.47
N PHE A 215 -14.50 9.69 -16.84
CA PHE A 215 -14.10 9.60 -15.43
C PHE A 215 -12.83 10.40 -15.18
N LYS A 216 -11.82 10.25 -16.04
CA LYS A 216 -10.55 10.97 -15.90
C LYS A 216 -10.72 12.49 -15.97
N LYS A 217 -11.59 13.00 -16.86
CA LYS A 217 -11.93 14.44 -16.93
C LYS A 217 -12.59 14.96 -15.64
N HIS A 218 -13.30 14.08 -14.94
CA HIS A 218 -14.00 14.35 -13.67
C HIS A 218 -13.21 13.92 -12.43
N TYR A 219 -11.91 13.65 -12.58
CA TYR A 219 -11.03 13.22 -11.49
C TYR A 219 -11.47 11.92 -10.81
N LEU A 220 -12.08 11.00 -11.56
CA LEU A 220 -12.45 9.66 -11.10
C LEU A 220 -11.49 8.62 -11.70
N SER A 221 -11.09 7.66 -10.88
CA SER A 221 -10.36 6.47 -11.34
C SER A 221 -11.31 5.44 -11.94
N LYS A 222 -10.77 4.40 -12.60
CA LYS A 222 -11.55 3.25 -13.09
C LYS A 222 -12.29 2.46 -11.99
N ASN A 223 -11.90 2.65 -10.73
CA ASN A 223 -12.55 2.08 -9.56
C ASN A 223 -13.51 3.09 -8.87
N ILE A 224 -13.81 4.21 -9.54
CA ILE A 224 -14.71 5.28 -9.07
C ILE A 224 -14.17 6.01 -7.82
N TYR A 225 -12.90 5.82 -7.47
CA TYR A 225 -12.25 6.65 -6.45
C TYR A 225 -11.95 8.04 -6.98
N ILE A 226 -12.20 9.04 -6.14
CA ILE A 226 -11.81 10.43 -6.37
C ILE A 226 -10.29 10.54 -6.37
N ASN A 227 -9.74 11.15 -7.42
CA ASN A 227 -8.32 11.25 -7.70
C ASN A 227 -7.96 12.66 -8.19
N PHE A 228 -8.22 13.67 -7.36
CA PHE A 228 -7.78 15.03 -7.66
C PHE A 228 -6.26 15.08 -7.77
N PRO A 229 -5.72 15.86 -8.71
CA PRO A 229 -4.30 16.17 -8.68
C PRO A 229 -3.96 16.87 -7.37
N THR A 230 -2.76 16.61 -6.85
CA THR A 230 -2.25 17.29 -5.66
C THR A 230 -0.81 17.72 -5.87
N THR A 231 -0.40 18.74 -5.13
CA THR A 231 0.99 19.20 -5.04
C THR A 231 1.34 19.53 -3.59
N ASN A 232 2.63 19.79 -3.32
CA ASN A 232 3.05 20.24 -1.99
C ASN A 232 2.50 21.65 -1.73
N GLU A 233 2.06 21.89 -0.50
CA GLU A 233 1.67 23.23 -0.05
C GLU A 233 2.83 24.22 -0.21
N TYR A 234 4.05 23.76 0.04
CA TYR A 234 5.28 24.54 -0.01
C TYR A 234 5.91 24.48 -1.40
N ALA A 235 6.32 25.63 -1.92
CA ALA A 235 7.07 25.73 -3.18
C ALA A 235 8.53 25.25 -2.99
N ASP A 236 9.16 25.61 -1.87
CA ASP A 236 10.48 25.15 -1.47
C ASP A 236 10.43 24.50 -0.07
N ILE A 237 10.86 23.23 0.00
CA ILE A 237 10.91 22.47 1.26
C ILE A 237 12.03 23.00 2.17
N ASN A 238 13.14 23.49 1.61
CA ASN A 238 14.25 24.02 2.41
C ASN A 238 13.84 25.31 3.10
N GLU A 239 13.15 26.20 2.40
CA GLU A 239 12.58 27.41 2.99
C GLU A 239 11.58 27.06 4.10
N ALA A 240 10.72 26.07 3.85
CA ALA A 240 9.74 25.58 4.81
C ALA A 240 10.37 24.91 6.06
N LEU A 241 11.57 24.32 5.92
CA LEU A 241 12.36 23.82 7.04
C LEU A 241 12.98 24.97 7.84
N VAL A 242 13.56 25.97 7.16
CA VAL A 242 14.18 27.13 7.80
C VAL A 242 13.15 27.95 8.58
N ASN A 243 11.94 28.13 8.03
CA ASN A 243 10.87 28.89 8.68
C ASN A 243 10.05 28.06 9.69
N GLY A 244 10.35 26.76 9.84
CA GLY A 244 9.75 25.88 10.84
C GLY A 244 8.33 25.39 10.55
N THR A 245 7.81 25.60 9.33
CA THR A 245 6.48 25.06 8.93
C THR A 245 6.53 23.57 8.61
N ILE A 246 7.69 23.07 8.17
CA ILE A 246 8.04 21.66 8.07
C ILE A 246 9.06 21.31 9.16
N ASP A 247 8.98 20.10 9.69
CA ASP A 247 10.03 19.47 10.50
C ASP A 247 10.48 18.15 9.87
N SER A 248 11.54 17.57 10.40
CA SER A 248 12.06 16.28 9.99
C SER A 248 12.20 15.33 11.16
N ARG A 249 12.15 14.03 10.87
CA ARG A 249 12.41 12.97 11.85
C ARG A 249 13.08 11.78 11.18
N PHE A 250 13.77 10.98 11.97
CA PHE A 250 14.26 9.68 11.51
C PHE A 250 13.15 8.63 11.61
N SER A 251 12.84 8.00 10.49
CA SER A 251 11.96 6.83 10.40
C SER A 251 12.82 5.59 10.21
N TYR A 252 12.60 4.58 11.05
CA TYR A 252 13.25 3.29 10.94
C TYR A 252 12.48 2.44 9.93
N LYS A 253 13.17 2.03 8.86
CA LYS A 253 12.66 1.10 7.86
C LYS A 253 13.14 -0.30 8.22
N ILE A 254 12.20 -1.24 8.28
CA ILE A 254 12.43 -2.65 8.54
C ILE A 254 11.95 -3.43 7.32
N ASP A 255 12.88 -3.79 6.44
CA ASP A 255 12.58 -4.57 5.25
C ASP A 255 12.96 -6.05 5.45
N ILE A 256 12.22 -6.93 4.79
CA ILE A 256 12.52 -8.37 4.74
C ILE A 256 12.93 -8.73 3.31
N GLY A 257 14.11 -9.33 3.19
CA GLY A 257 14.73 -9.82 1.96
C GLY A 257 15.08 -11.30 2.03
N SER A 258 15.66 -11.81 0.94
CA SER A 258 16.42 -13.06 0.95
C SER A 258 17.93 -12.79 1.03
N GLN A 259 18.71 -13.86 1.11
CA GLN A 259 20.17 -13.80 0.99
C GLN A 259 20.68 -13.33 -0.37
N ASP A 260 19.80 -13.22 -1.38
CA ASP A 260 20.17 -12.77 -2.73
C ASP A 260 19.57 -11.40 -3.09
N ILE A 261 18.44 -11.02 -2.49
CA ILE A 261 17.71 -9.80 -2.81
C ILE A 261 17.22 -9.14 -1.52
N LEU A 262 17.75 -7.95 -1.23
CA LEU A 262 17.59 -7.31 0.08
C LEU A 262 16.14 -6.93 0.42
N ASN A 263 15.33 -6.56 -0.58
CA ASN A 263 13.90 -6.25 -0.40
C ASN A 263 13.16 -6.22 -1.73
N LEU A 264 11.83 -6.15 -1.66
CA LEU A 264 10.97 -6.11 -2.84
C LEU A 264 11.11 -4.83 -3.68
N ASN A 265 11.76 -3.77 -3.17
CA ASN A 265 11.97 -2.53 -3.93
C ASN A 265 13.11 -2.65 -4.95
N LYS A 266 13.90 -3.74 -4.90
CA LYS A 266 14.94 -4.04 -5.90
C LYS A 266 14.37 -4.45 -7.26
N PHE A 267 13.09 -4.87 -7.29
CA PHE A 267 12.43 -5.28 -8.53
C PHE A 267 12.07 -4.07 -9.40
N PRO A 268 12.54 -3.99 -10.66
CA PRO A 268 12.08 -2.98 -11.60
C PRO A 268 10.60 -3.18 -11.95
N SER A 269 9.96 -2.14 -12.48
CA SER A 269 8.60 -2.27 -13.03
C SER A 269 8.58 -3.24 -14.21
N ALA A 270 7.43 -3.87 -14.44
CA ALA A 270 7.29 -4.87 -15.50
C ALA A 270 7.68 -4.34 -16.89
N ASN A 271 7.25 -3.12 -17.26
CA ASN A 271 7.65 -2.50 -18.53
C ASN A 271 9.15 -2.18 -18.58
N ARG A 272 9.78 -1.79 -17.45
CA ARG A 272 11.24 -1.56 -17.42
C ARG A 272 12.01 -2.86 -17.65
N PHE A 273 11.57 -3.96 -17.07
CA PHE A 273 12.17 -5.28 -17.31
C PHE A 273 11.93 -5.76 -18.74
N LEU A 274 10.69 -5.60 -19.24
CA LEU A 274 10.32 -5.92 -20.63
C LEU A 274 11.26 -5.26 -21.63
N ASN A 275 11.44 -3.93 -21.51
CA ASN A 275 12.31 -3.14 -22.39
C ASN A 275 13.80 -3.55 -22.33
N ARG A 276 14.25 -4.09 -21.20
CA ARG A 276 15.64 -4.49 -20.99
C ARG A 276 15.92 -5.87 -21.60
N ILE A 277 15.02 -6.84 -21.40
CA ILE A 277 15.27 -8.26 -21.68
C ILE A 277 14.59 -8.75 -22.97
N TYR A 278 13.54 -8.07 -23.44
CA TYR A 278 12.74 -8.55 -24.57
C TYR A 278 12.66 -7.50 -25.69
N ARG A 279 12.21 -7.95 -26.86
CA ARG A 279 11.82 -7.13 -28.00
C ARG A 279 10.44 -7.57 -28.48
N LEU A 280 9.60 -6.60 -28.84
CA LEU A 280 8.37 -6.83 -29.59
C LEU A 280 8.65 -6.46 -31.05
N TYR A 281 8.11 -7.23 -31.97
CA TYR A 281 8.16 -6.92 -33.39
C TYR A 281 6.85 -7.30 -34.06
N ASP A 282 6.54 -6.57 -35.13
CA ASP A 282 5.39 -6.86 -35.98
C ASP A 282 5.61 -8.16 -36.76
N LYS A 283 4.63 -9.05 -36.75
CA LYS A 283 4.74 -10.38 -37.40
C LYS A 283 4.76 -10.27 -38.92
N GLU A 284 4.12 -9.25 -39.49
CA GLU A 284 4.02 -9.03 -40.93
C GLU A 284 5.22 -8.24 -41.45
N THR A 285 5.57 -7.12 -40.81
CA THR A 285 6.64 -6.23 -41.30
C THR A 285 8.02 -6.57 -40.73
N GLY A 286 8.08 -7.30 -39.62
CA GLY A 286 9.32 -7.56 -38.88
C GLY A 286 9.90 -6.35 -38.15
N GLU A 287 9.20 -5.21 -38.15
CA GLU A 287 9.66 -3.97 -37.52
C GLU A 287 9.75 -4.10 -36.00
N ILE A 288 10.85 -3.64 -35.42
CA ILE A 288 11.08 -3.69 -33.97
C ILE A 288 10.41 -2.50 -33.29
N ILE A 289 9.56 -2.78 -32.31
CA ILE A 289 8.94 -1.77 -31.46
C ILE A 289 9.99 -1.23 -30.48
N MET A 290 10.29 0.07 -30.53
CA MET A 290 11.36 0.71 -29.76
C MET A 290 11.06 0.86 -28.26
N LYS A 291 9.78 0.92 -27.88
CA LYS A 291 9.32 1.06 -26.49
C LYS A 291 8.16 0.11 -26.20
N PRO A 292 8.42 -1.21 -26.17
CA PRO A 292 7.37 -2.16 -25.87
C PRO A 292 6.76 -1.91 -24.50
N SER A 293 5.47 -2.21 -24.39
CA SER A 293 4.74 -2.22 -23.14
C SER A 293 3.84 -3.44 -23.08
N PHE A 294 3.45 -3.82 -21.87
CA PHE A 294 2.48 -4.89 -21.68
C PHE A 294 1.07 -4.54 -22.19
N GLU A 295 0.74 -3.26 -22.37
CA GLU A 295 -0.47 -2.86 -23.10
C GLU A 295 -0.47 -3.42 -24.54
N MET A 296 0.71 -3.59 -25.15
CA MET A 296 0.89 -4.06 -26.53
C MET A 296 1.11 -5.58 -26.63
N ALA A 297 1.60 -6.23 -25.57
CA ALA A 297 2.13 -7.60 -25.63
C ALA A 297 1.10 -8.66 -26.07
N PHE A 298 -0.19 -8.35 -26.00
CA PHE A 298 -1.29 -9.23 -26.37
C PHE A 298 -1.97 -8.87 -27.70
N ASN A 299 -1.41 -7.93 -28.47
CA ASN A 299 -1.88 -7.64 -29.82
C ASN A 299 -1.56 -8.82 -30.75
N GLN A 300 -2.55 -9.26 -31.53
CA GLN A 300 -2.45 -10.44 -32.40
C GLN A 300 -1.31 -10.32 -33.44
N ASN A 301 -0.98 -9.10 -33.88
CA ASN A 301 0.07 -8.87 -34.87
C ASN A 301 1.49 -8.71 -34.29
N LEU A 302 1.66 -8.78 -32.96
CA LEU A 302 2.97 -8.65 -32.33
C LEU A 302 3.50 -10.01 -31.86
N ALA A 303 4.79 -10.22 -32.05
CA ALA A 303 5.52 -11.34 -31.48
C ALA A 303 6.60 -10.85 -30.53
N VAL A 304 6.88 -11.66 -29.50
CA VAL A 304 7.88 -11.35 -28.47
C VAL A 304 9.07 -12.27 -28.63
N ARG A 305 10.28 -11.73 -28.51
CA ARG A 305 11.53 -12.50 -28.48
C ARG A 305 12.46 -11.98 -27.40
N GLN A 306 13.30 -12.86 -26.88
CA GLN A 306 14.40 -12.47 -25.99
C GLN A 306 15.40 -11.61 -26.76
N ARG A 307 15.92 -10.57 -26.10
CA ARG A 307 16.94 -9.68 -26.64
C ARG A 307 18.31 -10.35 -26.51
N LEU A 308 19.13 -10.27 -27.56
CA LEU A 308 20.57 -10.53 -27.44
C LEU A 308 21.18 -9.44 -26.55
N LEU A 309 21.52 -9.81 -25.32
CA LEU A 309 22.15 -8.91 -24.36
C LEU A 309 23.63 -8.73 -24.71
N SER A 310 24.12 -7.50 -24.55
CA SER A 310 25.54 -7.23 -24.74
C SER A 310 26.35 -7.86 -23.60
N SER A 311 27.63 -8.17 -23.86
CA SER A 311 28.56 -8.69 -22.85
C SER A 311 28.74 -7.78 -21.62
N ARG A 312 28.39 -6.49 -21.74
CA ARG A 312 28.41 -5.51 -20.65
C ARG A 312 27.18 -5.59 -19.75
N THR A 313 26.11 -6.28 -20.16
CA THR A 313 24.87 -6.37 -19.39
C THR A 313 25.03 -7.41 -18.29
N LYS A 314 25.19 -6.96 -17.05
CA LYS A 314 25.23 -7.86 -15.89
C LYS A 314 23.82 -8.39 -15.60
N ILE A 315 23.69 -9.71 -15.54
CA ILE A 315 22.49 -10.40 -15.02
C ILE A 315 22.61 -10.46 -13.49
N THR A 316 21.55 -10.06 -12.81
CA THR A 316 21.46 -10.03 -11.34
C THR A 316 20.51 -11.11 -10.84
N LYS A 317 20.52 -11.41 -9.53
CA LYS A 317 19.55 -12.34 -8.93
C LYS A 317 18.10 -11.89 -9.08
N VAL A 318 17.85 -10.58 -9.15
CA VAL A 318 16.53 -10.04 -9.50
C VAL A 318 16.14 -10.47 -10.91
N ASP A 319 17.06 -10.39 -11.87
CA ASP A 319 16.81 -10.78 -13.26
C ASP A 319 16.57 -12.29 -13.39
N GLU A 320 17.35 -13.11 -12.66
CA GLU A 320 17.18 -14.56 -12.59
C GLU A 320 15.81 -14.97 -12.02
N LEU A 321 15.28 -14.23 -11.04
CA LEU A 321 13.94 -14.49 -10.49
C LEU A 321 12.83 -14.04 -11.45
N MET A 322 12.98 -12.85 -12.06
CA MET A 322 11.94 -12.29 -12.93
C MET A 322 11.81 -13.03 -14.26
N LYS A 323 12.93 -13.42 -14.87
CA LYS A 323 12.95 -13.94 -16.24
C LYS A 323 12.02 -15.17 -16.43
N PRO A 324 12.10 -16.23 -15.62
CA PRO A 324 11.24 -17.41 -15.78
C PRO A 324 9.74 -17.09 -15.71
N ILE A 325 9.34 -16.13 -14.86
CA ILE A 325 7.93 -15.69 -14.73
C ILE A 325 7.49 -14.95 -16.00
N PHE A 326 8.36 -14.10 -16.55
CA PHE A 326 8.09 -13.41 -17.80
C PHE A 326 8.02 -14.39 -18.98
N ASP A 327 8.96 -15.31 -19.10
CA ASP A 327 8.98 -16.28 -20.19
C ASP A 327 7.72 -17.17 -20.17
N ASP A 328 7.30 -17.62 -18.99
CA ASP A 328 6.08 -18.44 -18.84
C ASP A 328 4.80 -17.63 -19.11
N PHE A 329 4.74 -16.38 -18.64
CA PHE A 329 3.61 -15.49 -18.91
C PHE A 329 3.48 -15.17 -20.41
N LEU A 330 4.61 -14.86 -21.07
CA LEU A 330 4.67 -14.49 -22.48
C LEU A 330 4.58 -15.71 -23.43
N GLY A 331 4.64 -16.93 -22.90
CA GLY A 331 4.62 -18.17 -23.70
C GLY A 331 5.92 -18.46 -24.45
N LEU A 332 7.04 -17.93 -23.97
CA LEU A 332 8.37 -18.19 -24.52
C LEU A 332 8.97 -19.50 -23.99
N GLU A 333 8.70 -19.83 -22.72
CA GLU A 333 9.13 -21.08 -22.09
C GLU A 333 8.01 -21.59 -21.18
N GLN A 334 7.57 -22.84 -21.35
CA GLN A 334 6.51 -23.45 -20.53
C GLN A 334 7.11 -24.09 -19.27
N ASN A 335 7.52 -23.26 -18.30
CA ASN A 335 8.08 -23.73 -17.04
C ASN A 335 7.02 -23.85 -15.92
N GLY A 336 5.80 -23.37 -16.15
CA GLY A 336 4.63 -23.57 -15.29
C GLY A 336 4.61 -22.73 -14.00
N ILE A 337 5.56 -21.80 -13.82
CA ILE A 337 5.65 -20.95 -12.63
C ILE A 337 4.41 -20.07 -12.46
N VAL A 338 3.91 -19.46 -13.53
CA VAL A 338 2.73 -18.58 -13.51
C VAL A 338 1.49 -19.40 -13.17
N GLY A 339 1.32 -20.56 -13.81
CA GLY A 339 0.22 -21.48 -13.51
C GLY A 339 0.22 -21.92 -12.05
N ARG A 340 1.40 -22.20 -11.47
CA ARG A 340 1.54 -22.55 -10.04
C ARG A 340 1.16 -21.39 -9.11
N ILE A 341 1.64 -20.18 -9.39
CA ILE A 341 1.30 -18.98 -8.60
C ILE A 341 -0.22 -18.72 -8.65
N LEU A 342 -0.81 -18.77 -9.85
CA LEU A 342 -2.24 -18.53 -10.04
C LEU A 342 -3.11 -19.57 -9.34
N LYS A 343 -2.79 -20.86 -9.46
CA LYS A 343 -3.49 -21.94 -8.73
C LYS A 343 -3.39 -21.75 -7.21
N LYS A 344 -2.22 -21.36 -6.71
CA LYS A 344 -2.00 -21.13 -5.27
C LYS A 344 -2.91 -20.05 -4.69
N VAL A 345 -3.22 -19.00 -5.46
CA VAL A 345 -4.16 -17.94 -5.04
C VAL A 345 -5.59 -18.18 -5.51
N GLY A 346 -5.88 -19.33 -6.12
CA GLY A 346 -7.20 -19.69 -6.65
C GLY A 346 -7.63 -18.89 -7.88
N ALA A 347 -6.71 -18.36 -8.68
CA ALA A 347 -6.97 -17.60 -9.91
C ALA A 347 -7.07 -18.52 -11.14
N ASP A 348 -7.92 -19.54 -11.07
CA ASP A 348 -7.96 -20.65 -12.05
C ASP A 348 -8.34 -20.21 -13.47
N SER A 349 -9.22 -19.21 -13.60
CA SER A 349 -9.63 -18.68 -14.91
C SER A 349 -8.42 -18.17 -15.71
N LEU A 350 -7.57 -17.33 -15.12
CA LEU A 350 -6.37 -16.85 -15.82
C LEU A 350 -5.36 -17.99 -16.05
N ALA A 351 -5.26 -18.94 -15.12
CA ALA A 351 -4.37 -20.11 -15.24
C ALA A 351 -4.76 -21.02 -16.43
N GLN A 352 -6.03 -21.01 -16.85
CA GLN A 352 -6.53 -21.73 -18.03
C GLN A 352 -6.39 -20.90 -19.31
N LEU A 353 -6.71 -19.62 -19.27
CA LEU A 353 -6.71 -18.75 -20.46
C LEU A 353 -5.31 -18.46 -21.00
N LEU A 354 -4.29 -18.39 -20.15
CA LEU A 354 -2.91 -18.12 -20.61
C LEU A 354 -2.39 -19.25 -21.53
N PRO A 355 -2.42 -20.54 -21.14
CA PRO A 355 -2.07 -21.64 -22.04
C PRO A 355 -2.90 -21.68 -23.33
N ASP A 356 -4.21 -21.43 -23.22
CA ASP A 356 -5.12 -21.43 -24.37
C ASP A 356 -4.72 -20.35 -25.39
N LYS A 357 -4.37 -19.15 -24.91
CA LYS A 357 -3.86 -18.07 -25.75
C LYS A 357 -2.54 -18.44 -26.41
N GLN A 358 -1.63 -19.05 -25.66
CA GLN A 358 -0.32 -19.48 -26.16
C GLN A 358 -0.43 -20.58 -27.21
N ALA A 359 -1.45 -21.44 -27.11
CA ALA A 359 -1.81 -22.44 -28.11
C ALA A 359 -2.49 -21.85 -29.37
N GLY A 360 -2.65 -20.53 -29.44
CA GLY A 360 -3.25 -19.83 -30.58
C GLY A 360 -4.78 -19.83 -30.57
N LYS A 361 -5.43 -20.24 -29.47
CA LYS A 361 -6.89 -20.10 -29.37
C LYS A 361 -7.26 -18.61 -29.32
N GLN A 362 -8.32 -18.27 -30.03
CA GLN A 362 -8.86 -16.92 -30.02
C GLN A 362 -9.58 -16.68 -28.69
N ILE A 363 -9.05 -15.77 -27.87
CA ILE A 363 -9.65 -15.32 -26.62
C ILE A 363 -10.05 -13.87 -26.80
N SER A 364 -11.27 -13.52 -26.40
CA SER A 364 -11.74 -12.14 -26.52
C SER A 364 -10.95 -11.23 -25.57
N LYS A 365 -10.91 -9.94 -25.91
CA LYS A 365 -10.23 -8.95 -25.07
C LYS A 365 -10.90 -8.88 -23.70
N GLU A 366 -12.23 -8.88 -23.68
CA GLU A 366 -13.06 -8.77 -22.47
C GLU A 366 -12.85 -9.95 -21.53
N GLU A 367 -12.78 -11.18 -22.06
CA GLU A 367 -12.56 -12.40 -21.28
C GLU A 367 -11.17 -12.36 -20.61
N MET A 368 -10.14 -11.95 -21.35
CA MET A 368 -8.79 -11.81 -20.81
C MET A 368 -8.71 -10.71 -19.75
N VAL A 369 -9.30 -9.53 -19.99
CA VAL A 369 -9.31 -8.42 -19.02
C VAL A 369 -10.02 -8.83 -17.74
N THR A 370 -11.16 -9.52 -17.83
CA THR A 370 -11.91 -10.04 -16.67
C THR A 370 -11.06 -11.01 -15.85
N ALA A 371 -10.40 -11.97 -16.50
CA ALA A 371 -9.55 -12.93 -15.81
C ALA A 371 -8.32 -12.29 -15.16
N LEU A 372 -7.68 -11.33 -15.83
CA LEU A 372 -6.57 -10.54 -15.30
C LEU A 372 -7.00 -9.73 -14.07
N THR A 373 -8.15 -9.04 -14.13
CA THR A 373 -8.67 -8.26 -12.99
C THR A 373 -8.97 -9.16 -11.79
N ALA A 374 -9.64 -10.29 -12.01
CA ALA A 374 -9.94 -11.25 -10.95
C ALA A 374 -8.67 -11.84 -10.32
N ALA A 375 -7.67 -12.19 -11.14
CA ALA A 375 -6.38 -12.68 -10.66
C ALA A 375 -5.62 -11.62 -9.86
N ASN A 376 -5.60 -10.36 -10.32
CA ASN A 376 -4.94 -9.27 -9.62
C ASN A 376 -5.49 -9.09 -8.20
N LYS A 377 -6.81 -9.08 -8.05
CA LYS A 377 -7.48 -8.94 -6.76
C LYS A 377 -7.11 -10.10 -5.80
N LYS A 378 -7.07 -11.34 -6.31
CA LYS A 378 -6.69 -12.52 -5.52
C LYS A 378 -5.22 -12.48 -5.09
N LEU A 379 -4.31 -12.08 -5.98
CA LEU A 379 -2.88 -11.91 -5.67
C LEU A 379 -2.67 -10.82 -4.61
N GLU A 380 -3.32 -9.66 -4.75
CA GLU A 380 -3.23 -8.56 -3.78
C GLU A 380 -3.77 -8.97 -2.40
N GLN A 381 -4.92 -9.65 -2.35
CA GLN A 381 -5.49 -10.16 -1.10
C GLN A 381 -4.58 -11.19 -0.43
N TYR A 382 -4.02 -12.10 -1.21
CA TYR A 382 -3.10 -13.12 -0.70
C TYR A 382 -1.82 -12.51 -0.10
N VAL A 383 -1.23 -11.52 -0.80
CA VAL A 383 -0.09 -10.74 -0.29
C VAL A 383 -0.45 -10.01 1.00
N GLU A 384 -1.62 -9.36 1.05
CA GLU A 384 -2.06 -8.62 2.23
C GLU A 384 -2.20 -9.53 3.45
N ASN A 385 -2.76 -10.74 3.28
CA ASN A 385 -2.86 -11.72 4.37
C ASN A 385 -1.48 -12.11 4.91
N ILE A 386 -0.49 -12.36 4.04
CA ILE A 386 0.89 -12.66 4.49
C ILE A 386 1.46 -11.48 5.30
N TYR A 387 1.25 -10.25 4.83
CA TYR A 387 1.74 -9.09 5.56
C TYR A 387 1.05 -8.95 6.92
N GLN A 388 -0.27 -8.98 6.96
CA GLN A 388 -1.03 -8.81 8.22
C GLN A 388 -0.73 -9.92 9.23
N ASP A 389 -0.62 -11.17 8.78
CA ASP A 389 -0.51 -12.32 9.69
C ASP A 389 0.94 -12.61 10.12
N LYS A 390 1.93 -12.34 9.25
CA LYS A 390 3.31 -12.81 9.45
C LYS A 390 4.34 -11.69 9.53
N ILE A 391 4.25 -10.66 8.70
CA ILE A 391 5.35 -9.68 8.53
C ILE A 391 5.11 -8.40 9.33
N SER A 392 3.98 -7.72 9.12
CA SER A 392 3.68 -6.43 9.72
C SER A 392 3.71 -6.46 11.25
N PRO A 393 3.23 -7.51 11.96
CA PRO A 393 3.38 -7.59 13.41
C PRO A 393 4.85 -7.64 13.87
N LEU A 394 5.71 -8.36 13.14
CA LEU A 394 7.14 -8.45 13.43
C LEU A 394 7.83 -7.10 13.19
N VAL A 395 7.55 -6.48 12.03
CA VAL A 395 8.04 -5.14 11.68
C VAL A 395 7.63 -4.10 12.72
N PHE A 396 6.37 -4.15 13.16
CA PHE A 396 5.85 -3.24 14.18
C PHE A 396 6.55 -3.45 15.53
N TYR A 397 6.79 -4.69 15.94
CA TYR A 397 7.55 -5.00 17.16
C TYR A 397 8.97 -4.47 17.11
N ILE A 398 9.71 -4.78 16.03
CA ILE A 398 11.10 -4.35 15.87
C ILE A 398 11.17 -2.83 15.87
N GLY A 399 10.30 -2.14 15.11
CA GLY A 399 10.30 -0.69 15.05
C GLY A 399 9.81 -0.02 16.34
N SER A 400 9.00 -0.69 17.16
CA SER A 400 8.53 -0.15 18.45
C SER A 400 9.50 -0.39 19.61
N THR A 401 10.26 -1.50 19.57
CA THR A 401 11.15 -1.90 20.67
C THR A 401 12.63 -1.63 20.39
N GLY A 402 12.99 -1.49 19.11
CA GLY A 402 14.39 -1.45 18.66
C GLY A 402 15.10 -2.81 18.74
N LEU A 403 14.38 -3.88 19.07
CA LEU A 403 14.93 -5.21 19.34
C LEU A 403 14.31 -6.27 18.43
N LEU A 404 15.09 -7.30 18.12
CA LEU A 404 14.51 -8.54 17.59
C LEU A 404 13.75 -9.27 18.71
N PRO A 405 12.65 -9.97 18.40
CA PRO A 405 11.98 -10.84 19.37
C PRO A 405 12.94 -11.87 19.95
N ASN A 406 12.85 -12.16 21.25
CA ASN A 406 13.80 -13.04 21.98
C ASN A 406 14.00 -14.45 21.38
N LYS A 407 13.07 -14.93 20.55
CA LYS A 407 13.17 -16.24 19.89
C LYS A 407 13.95 -16.21 18.57
N ILE A 408 14.26 -15.03 18.05
CA ILE A 408 15.07 -14.84 16.85
C ILE A 408 16.50 -14.58 17.32
N GLU A 409 17.31 -15.62 17.33
CA GLU A 409 18.75 -15.52 17.60
C GLU A 409 19.49 -15.27 16.29
N ALA A 410 19.82 -14.01 16.03
CA ALA A 410 20.59 -13.62 14.85
C ALA A 410 21.66 -12.60 15.23
N LYS A 411 22.87 -12.78 14.69
CA LYS A 411 23.97 -11.82 14.86
C LYS A 411 23.75 -10.63 13.93
N ALA A 412 23.83 -9.42 14.48
CA ALA A 412 23.86 -8.19 13.71
C ALA A 412 25.09 -8.16 12.79
N MET A 413 24.90 -7.69 11.57
CA MET A 413 25.94 -7.47 10.56
C MET A 413 25.86 -6.04 10.01
N SER A 414 27.01 -5.46 9.68
CA SER A 414 27.07 -4.25 8.86
C SER A 414 26.76 -4.56 7.39
N ALA A 415 26.58 -3.53 6.56
CA ALA A 415 26.41 -3.70 5.11
C ALA A 415 27.62 -4.41 4.47
N ASP A 416 28.84 -4.08 4.90
CA ASP A 416 30.07 -4.69 4.37
C ASP A 416 30.19 -6.17 4.76
N GLU A 417 29.86 -6.50 6.02
CA GLU A 417 29.83 -7.90 6.49
C GLU A 417 28.75 -8.70 5.74
N ALA A 418 27.56 -8.12 5.54
CA ALA A 418 26.49 -8.73 4.79
C ALA A 418 26.86 -8.91 3.32
N ALA A 419 27.51 -7.93 2.68
CA ALA A 419 27.98 -8.01 1.29
C ALA A 419 29.09 -9.05 1.12
N ALA A 420 30.01 -9.18 2.08
CA ALA A 420 31.05 -10.20 2.06
C ALA A 420 30.48 -11.61 2.18
N LYS A 421 29.45 -11.80 3.04
CA LYS A 421 28.80 -13.09 3.24
C LYS A 421 27.81 -13.44 2.12
N TYR A 422 27.12 -12.44 1.58
CA TYR A 422 26.05 -12.56 0.60
C TYR A 422 26.33 -11.61 -0.59
N PRO A 423 27.20 -12.00 -1.52
CA PRO A 423 27.76 -11.10 -2.54
C PRO A 423 26.76 -10.59 -3.60
N ASN A 424 25.55 -11.16 -3.64
CA ASN A 424 24.50 -10.75 -4.57
C ASN A 424 23.66 -9.57 -4.05
N LEU A 425 23.76 -9.24 -2.76
CA LEU A 425 23.00 -8.15 -2.17
C LEU A 425 23.43 -6.79 -2.72
N GLN A 426 22.44 -5.94 -2.99
CA GLN A 426 22.64 -4.58 -3.49
C GLN A 426 22.08 -3.57 -2.51
N PHE A 427 22.96 -2.71 -1.98
CA PHE A 427 22.63 -1.70 -0.98
C PHE A 427 22.53 -0.31 -1.63
N SER A 428 21.48 0.44 -1.28
CA SER A 428 21.35 1.87 -1.53
C SER A 428 22.07 2.67 -0.45
N LYS A 429 22.20 3.98 -0.64
CA LYS A 429 22.86 4.90 0.30
C LYS A 429 22.37 4.72 1.75
N TYR A 430 21.05 4.64 1.96
CA TYR A 430 20.49 4.48 3.31
C TYR A 430 20.72 3.08 3.88
N GLU A 431 20.71 2.05 3.03
CA GLU A 431 20.92 0.67 3.48
C GLU A 431 22.40 0.42 3.82
N GLN A 432 23.36 1.16 3.24
CA GLN A 432 24.77 1.04 3.59
C GLN A 432 25.06 1.39 5.06
N GLU A 433 24.25 2.27 5.66
CA GLU A 433 24.32 2.65 7.08
C GLU A 433 23.43 1.76 7.97
N GLY A 434 22.84 0.71 7.40
CA GLY A 434 21.89 -0.17 8.07
C GLY A 434 22.54 -1.29 8.89
N THR A 435 21.71 -1.96 9.68
CA THR A 435 22.03 -3.19 10.39
C THR A 435 21.23 -4.36 9.80
N PHE A 436 21.89 -5.51 9.63
CA PHE A 436 21.33 -6.67 8.94
C PHE A 436 21.36 -7.90 9.84
N PHE A 437 20.32 -8.72 9.75
CA PHE A 437 20.20 -9.97 10.51
C PHE A 437 19.81 -11.10 9.56
N ALA A 438 20.65 -12.12 9.47
CA ALA A 438 20.31 -13.35 8.75
C ALA A 438 19.45 -14.23 9.67
N VAL A 439 18.22 -14.50 9.25
CA VAL A 439 17.25 -15.34 9.97
C VAL A 439 16.77 -16.40 8.99
N GLY A 440 17.26 -17.63 9.16
CA GLY A 440 17.03 -18.72 8.20
C GLY A 440 17.51 -18.35 6.79
N ASP A 441 16.61 -18.39 5.81
CA ASP A 441 16.87 -18.02 4.41
C ASP A 441 16.64 -16.52 4.12
N SER A 442 16.22 -15.76 5.13
CA SER A 442 15.78 -14.38 5.03
C SER A 442 16.78 -13.41 5.66
N ILE A 443 16.72 -12.15 5.21
CA ILE A 443 17.48 -11.04 5.80
C ILE A 443 16.50 -9.99 6.30
N ILE A 444 16.58 -9.68 7.59
CA ILE A 444 15.92 -8.50 8.16
C ILE A 444 16.90 -7.34 8.06
N SER A 445 16.48 -6.28 7.38
CA SER A 445 17.27 -5.05 7.19
C SER A 445 16.65 -3.92 7.99
N ILE A 446 17.43 -3.28 8.85
CA ILE A 446 17.01 -2.12 9.64
C ILE A 446 17.88 -0.93 9.26
N TYR A 447 17.28 0.13 8.73
CA TYR A 447 18.01 1.35 8.35
C TYR A 447 17.14 2.59 8.55
N THR A 448 17.76 3.76 8.64
CA THR A 448 17.04 5.02 8.88
C THR A 448 16.84 5.81 7.60
N LYS A 449 15.73 6.55 7.53
CA LYS A 449 15.47 7.57 6.52
C LYS A 449 14.94 8.83 7.19
N THR A 450 15.39 9.99 6.72
CA THR A 450 14.79 11.26 7.10
C THR A 450 13.45 11.42 6.40
N GLU A 451 12.39 11.55 7.18
CA GLU A 451 11.03 11.85 6.72
C GLU A 451 10.65 13.26 7.16
N PHE A 452 9.91 13.96 6.32
CA PHE A 452 9.48 15.35 6.55
C PHE A 452 7.99 15.43 6.82
N TYR A 453 7.59 16.29 7.75
CA TYR A 453 6.18 16.48 8.10
C TYR A 453 5.83 17.95 8.37
N SER A 454 4.60 18.33 8.03
CA SER A 454 4.09 19.66 8.34
C SER A 454 3.72 19.77 9.82
N LYS A 455 4.17 20.82 10.52
CA LYS A 455 3.70 21.11 11.88
C LYS A 455 2.24 21.58 11.87
N LEU A 456 1.50 21.32 12.94
CA LEU A 456 0.32 22.13 13.22
C LEU A 456 0.79 23.54 13.56
N THR A 457 0.88 24.41 12.55
CA THR A 457 0.81 25.85 12.78
C THR A 457 -0.63 26.15 13.18
N SER A 458 -0.82 26.76 14.34
CA SER A 458 -2.14 27.08 14.91
C SER A 458 -2.90 28.14 14.11
N VAL A 459 -3.30 27.88 12.86
CA VAL A 459 -4.21 28.73 12.06
C VAL A 459 -4.99 27.93 11.01
N CYS A 460 -6.31 28.15 11.05
CA CYS A 460 -7.40 27.87 10.09
C CYS A 460 -7.85 26.42 9.83
N ILE A 461 -9.01 26.12 10.44
CA ILE A 461 -10.00 25.13 10.02
C ILE A 461 -10.56 25.61 8.68
N ASP A 462 -10.19 24.96 7.58
CA ASP A 462 -10.94 25.10 6.32
C ASP A 462 -12.07 24.07 6.33
N SER A 463 -13.29 24.62 6.38
CA SER A 463 -14.61 23.99 6.30
C SER A 463 -14.88 23.22 5.02
#